data_AF-A0A1B9MJL9-F1
#
_entry.id   AF-A0A1B9MJL9-F1
#
_cell.length_a   1.000
_cell.length_b   1.000
_cell.length_c   1.000
_cell.angle_alpha   90.00
_cell.angle_beta   90.00
_cell.angle_gamma   90.00
#
_symmetry.space_group_name_H-M   'P 1'
#
loop_
_entity.id
_entity.type
_entity.pdbx_description
1 polymer ?
#
loop_
_entity_poly.entity_id
_entity_poly.type
_entity_poly.pdbx_seq_one_letter_code
_entity_poly.pdbx_strand_id
1 'polypeptide(L)'
;MAYQTGNASSVVDLLSKLATFAQSVDGWVIDKIDTKAKELYLHNENCFWSLKVGSSNSLPTLYIAINNQFNANLSWDNQAGSSSVNGKANFYRYYWGAGTNFHYEPFASYTFLATSQYIHVVVRVDSRRFRHFGIGTVKKDGIYNGGHYAYGTHSKNTSKTGEASYPFTSYMYLFFDCRQFANVIRVEGKDYFFGASQPNYEGMGAMGLGDATIERYYYKPHPDMLLVEASLSQFNNLITLVPQSIYIYLKSKQYQRIGVVPDFYVARIDSVVPGTIREIRGEKYYCCAATMFQTVTDNVQDEDNSYDLGYFYRVIE
;
A
#
# COMPACT_ATOMS: atom_id res chain seq x y z
N MET A 1 14.03 -15.50 6.62
CA MET A 1 12.74 -16.17 6.33
C MET A 1 11.89 -15.22 5.50
N ALA A 2 11.16 -15.68 4.48
CA ALA A 2 10.35 -14.82 3.60
C ALA A 2 8.94 -14.51 4.14
N TYR A 3 8.52 -15.15 5.23
CA TYR A 3 7.20 -15.00 5.83
C TYR A 3 7.27 -15.04 7.36
N GLN A 4 6.55 -14.14 8.06
CA GLN A 4 6.44 -14.14 9.52
C GLN A 4 5.09 -13.58 9.97
N THR A 5 4.48 -14.22 10.98
CA THR A 5 3.29 -13.68 11.67
C THR A 5 3.55 -13.48 13.15
N GLY A 6 2.83 -12.55 13.76
CA GLY A 6 2.84 -12.37 15.21
C GLY A 6 1.91 -11.25 15.63
N ASN A 7 2.13 -10.70 16.83
CA ASN A 7 1.34 -9.60 17.37
C ASN A 7 2.25 -8.41 17.65
N ALA A 8 1.73 -7.19 17.57
CA ALA A 8 2.47 -5.99 17.95
C ALA A 8 1.59 -5.06 18.80
N SER A 9 2.18 -4.49 19.85
CA SER A 9 1.46 -3.65 20.82
C SER A 9 1.31 -2.19 20.35
N SER A 10 2.11 -1.78 19.36
CA SER A 10 2.06 -0.46 18.74
C SER A 10 2.72 -0.47 17.37
N VAL A 11 2.58 0.60 16.59
CA VAL A 11 3.30 0.80 15.32
C VAL A 11 4.82 0.82 15.55
N VAL A 12 5.31 1.33 16.68
CA VAL A 12 6.75 1.37 16.99
C VAL A 12 7.29 -0.04 17.27
N ASP A 13 6.54 -0.86 18.02
CA ASP A 13 6.84 -2.28 18.23
C ASP A 13 6.78 -3.06 16.91
N LEU A 14 5.78 -2.77 16.05
CA LEU A 14 5.69 -3.34 14.70
C LEU A 14 6.92 -3.01 13.85
N LEU A 15 7.40 -1.75 13.84
CA LEU A 15 8.62 -1.37 13.11
C LEU A 15 9.87 -2.06 13.68
N SER A 16 9.94 -2.27 14.99
CA SER A 16 11.04 -2.99 15.62
C SER A 16 11.08 -4.46 15.18
N LYS A 17 9.92 -5.11 15.14
CA LYS A 17 9.76 -6.48 14.63
C LYS A 17 10.03 -6.58 13.14
N LEU A 18 9.60 -5.57 12.37
CA LEU A 18 9.85 -5.49 10.93
C LEU A 18 11.35 -5.37 10.64
N ALA A 19 12.08 -4.54 11.40
CA ALA A 19 13.51 -4.39 11.26
C ALA A 19 14.24 -5.72 11.50
N THR A 20 13.92 -6.43 12.59
CA THR A 20 14.49 -7.75 12.88
C THR A 20 14.17 -8.77 11.78
N PHE A 21 12.92 -8.79 11.30
CA PHE A 21 12.52 -9.68 10.22
C PHE A 21 13.27 -9.39 8.91
N ALA A 22 13.33 -8.12 8.50
CA ALA A 22 13.99 -7.69 7.27
C ALA A 22 15.50 -8.00 7.28
N GLN A 23 16.18 -7.92 8.44
CA GLN A 23 17.58 -8.38 8.56
C GLN A 23 17.77 -9.88 8.24
N SER A 24 16.70 -10.69 8.35
CA SER A 24 16.72 -12.12 8.03
C SER A 24 16.36 -12.44 6.57
N VAL A 25 16.12 -11.41 5.74
CA VAL A 25 15.76 -11.54 4.33
C VAL A 25 16.95 -11.09 3.49
N ASP A 26 17.44 -11.98 2.64
CA ASP A 26 18.59 -11.69 1.76
C ASP A 26 18.33 -10.45 0.90
N GLY A 27 19.32 -9.56 0.82
CA GLY A 27 19.27 -8.33 0.03
C GLY A 27 18.76 -7.10 0.78
N TRP A 28 18.26 -7.24 2.01
CA TRP A 28 17.84 -6.11 2.84
C TRP A 28 18.89 -5.73 3.88
N VAL A 29 19.04 -4.42 4.09
CA VAL A 29 19.93 -3.84 5.10
C VAL A 29 19.13 -2.86 5.94
N ILE A 30 19.28 -2.96 7.27
CA ILE A 30 18.73 -1.98 8.20
C ILE A 30 19.79 -0.92 8.46
N ASP A 31 19.57 0.26 7.92
CA ASP A 31 20.47 1.40 8.05
C ASP A 31 20.42 2.00 9.47
N LYS A 32 19.20 2.11 10.03
CA LYS A 32 18.96 2.68 11.36
C LYS A 32 17.56 2.32 11.85
N ILE A 33 17.44 2.02 13.14
CA ILE A 33 16.17 2.05 13.86
C ILE A 33 16.30 2.99 15.05
N ASP A 34 15.37 3.94 15.17
CA ASP A 34 15.30 4.89 16.27
C ASP A 34 13.91 4.84 16.88
N THR A 35 13.76 4.12 17.99
CA THR A 35 12.47 3.94 18.66
C THR A 35 12.00 5.22 19.38
N LYS A 36 12.91 6.16 19.70
CA LYS A 36 12.55 7.45 20.29
C LYS A 36 12.03 8.41 19.23
N ALA A 37 12.73 8.52 18.10
CA ALA A 37 12.26 9.27 16.94
C ALA A 37 11.11 8.55 16.22
N LYS A 38 10.88 7.25 16.51
CA LYS A 38 9.89 6.38 15.86
C LYS A 38 10.14 6.23 14.36
N GLU A 39 11.39 5.95 14.01
CA GLU A 39 11.88 5.89 12.64
C GLU A 39 12.56 4.55 12.34
N LEU A 40 12.39 4.08 11.12
CA LEU A 40 13.10 2.93 10.55
C LEU A 40 13.63 3.30 9.17
N TYR A 41 14.90 3.00 8.94
CA TYR A 41 15.60 3.21 7.69
C TYR A 41 16.14 1.88 7.21
N LEU A 42 15.88 1.57 5.94
CA LEU A 42 16.31 0.33 5.33
C LEU A 42 16.43 0.49 3.82
N HIS A 43 17.22 -0.37 3.21
CA HIS A 43 17.37 -0.44 1.76
C HIS A 43 17.46 -1.88 1.27
N ASN A 44 17.17 -2.04 -0.01
CA ASN A 44 17.62 -3.17 -0.81
C ASN A 44 18.30 -2.64 -2.07
N GLU A 45 19.33 -3.35 -2.55
CA GLU A 45 20.14 -2.93 -3.70
C GLU A 45 20.54 -1.42 -3.62
N ASN A 46 19.98 -0.58 -4.49
CA ASN A 46 20.21 0.87 -4.54
C ASN A 46 18.96 1.70 -4.20
N CYS A 47 17.96 1.11 -3.53
CA CYS A 47 16.74 1.80 -3.16
C CYS A 47 16.60 1.92 -1.64
N PHE A 48 16.42 3.16 -1.18
CA PHE A 48 16.36 3.49 0.24
C PHE A 48 14.94 3.91 0.63
N TRP A 49 14.45 3.42 1.76
CA TRP A 49 13.19 3.84 2.33
C TRP A 49 13.36 4.37 3.75
N SER A 50 12.58 5.39 4.07
CA SER A 50 12.44 5.90 5.43
C SER A 50 11.00 5.78 5.88
N LEU A 51 10.82 5.16 7.04
CA LEU A 51 9.54 4.93 7.69
C LEU A 51 9.49 5.77 8.96
N LYS A 52 8.39 6.51 9.16
CA LYS A 52 8.16 7.35 10.35
C LYS A 52 6.79 7.08 10.95
N VAL A 53 6.73 6.91 12.26
CA VAL A 53 5.45 6.95 12.98
C VAL A 53 5.17 8.37 13.46
N GLY A 54 4.06 8.95 13.02
CA GLY A 54 3.53 10.21 13.51
C GLY A 54 2.05 10.10 13.87
N SER A 55 1.33 11.20 13.72
CA SER A 55 -0.12 11.25 13.93
C SER A 55 -0.81 11.99 12.80
N SER A 56 -1.97 11.49 12.39
CA SER A 56 -2.92 12.15 11.48
C SER A 56 -4.32 11.92 12.03
N ASN A 57 -5.13 12.98 12.14
CA ASN A 57 -6.48 12.92 12.70
C ASN A 57 -6.55 12.18 14.05
N SER A 58 -5.56 12.42 14.92
CA SER A 58 -5.40 11.75 16.23
C SER A 58 -5.15 10.24 16.18
N LEU A 59 -4.91 9.66 14.99
CA LEU A 59 -4.58 8.25 14.81
C LEU A 59 -3.06 8.06 14.64
N PRO A 60 -2.46 7.01 15.22
CA PRO A 60 -1.12 6.57 14.85
C PRO A 60 -1.03 6.37 13.33
N THR A 61 -0.07 7.03 12.70
CA THR A 61 0.09 6.99 11.24
C THR A 61 1.52 6.68 10.88
N LEU A 62 1.72 5.65 10.06
CA LEU A 62 3.00 5.33 9.43
C LEU A 62 3.12 6.10 8.13
N TYR A 63 4.27 6.74 7.92
CA TYR A 63 4.66 7.42 6.70
C TYR A 63 5.83 6.70 6.07
N ILE A 64 5.80 6.52 4.76
CA ILE A 64 6.88 5.88 4.00
C ILE A 64 7.34 6.81 2.88
N ALA A 65 8.63 7.13 2.88
CA ALA A 65 9.29 7.89 1.82
C ALA A 65 10.31 7.01 1.08
N ILE A 66 10.37 7.16 -0.25
CA ILE A 66 11.44 6.63 -1.10
C ILE A 66 12.56 7.67 -1.17
N ASN A 67 13.82 7.25 -1.11
CA ASN A 67 15.02 8.10 -1.13
C ASN A 67 16.09 7.54 -2.09
N ASN A 68 17.12 8.34 -2.39
CA ASN A 68 18.28 7.92 -3.20
C ASN A 68 19.43 7.38 -2.36
N GLN A 69 19.52 7.78 -1.08
CA GLN A 69 20.58 7.39 -0.17
C GLN A 69 20.11 7.54 1.27
N PHE A 70 20.87 6.94 2.19
CA PHE A 70 20.73 7.14 3.62
C PHE A 70 21.84 8.04 4.19
N ASN A 71 21.46 8.97 5.06
CA ASN A 71 22.35 9.77 5.89
C ASN A 71 21.82 9.78 7.32
N ALA A 72 22.61 9.21 8.25
CA ALA A 72 22.24 9.05 9.66
C ALA A 72 22.00 10.37 10.41
N ASN A 73 22.50 11.49 9.89
CA ASN A 73 22.37 12.82 10.48
C ASN A 73 21.14 13.59 9.96
N LEU A 74 20.41 13.04 8.99
CA LEU A 74 19.21 13.66 8.42
C LEU A 74 17.96 12.90 8.89
N SER A 75 16.84 13.62 8.97
CA SER A 75 15.52 13.04 9.28
C SER A 75 14.97 12.22 8.11
N TRP A 76 13.92 11.46 8.39
CA TRP A 76 13.25 10.56 7.44
C TRP A 76 12.76 11.27 6.16
N ASP A 77 12.43 12.55 6.28
CA ASP A 77 11.89 13.42 5.24
C ASP A 77 12.91 14.37 4.63
N ASN A 78 14.19 14.26 5.00
CA ASN A 78 15.26 15.12 4.49
C ASN A 78 16.44 14.32 3.91
N GLN A 79 16.21 13.04 3.59
CA GLN A 79 17.16 12.22 2.86
C GLN A 79 17.31 12.71 1.42
N ALA A 80 18.48 12.50 0.79
CA ALA A 80 18.66 12.98 -0.57
C ALA A 80 17.75 12.21 -1.55
N GLY A 81 17.15 12.96 -2.47
CA GLY A 81 16.16 12.42 -3.40
C GLY A 81 14.86 11.97 -2.74
N SER A 82 14.58 12.34 -1.48
CA SER A 82 13.36 11.92 -0.80
C SER A 82 12.10 12.32 -1.59
N SER A 83 11.14 11.41 -1.65
CA SER A 83 9.79 11.72 -2.14
C SER A 83 9.05 12.76 -1.27
N SER A 84 9.52 13.06 -0.06
CA SER A 84 8.81 13.83 0.98
C SER A 84 9.64 14.99 1.60
N VAL A 85 10.45 15.71 0.82
CA VAL A 85 11.34 16.80 1.31
C VAL A 85 10.61 17.84 2.17
N ASN A 86 10.78 17.79 3.52
CA ASN A 86 10.09 18.66 4.50
C ASN A 86 8.55 18.68 4.35
N GLY A 87 7.97 17.51 4.05
CA GLY A 87 6.55 17.41 3.74
C GLY A 87 6.18 18.04 2.39
N LYS A 88 7.14 18.37 1.52
CA LYS A 88 6.93 18.81 0.14
C LYS A 88 7.48 17.72 -0.78
N ALA A 89 6.68 17.22 -1.71
CA ALA A 89 7.25 16.39 -2.78
C ALA A 89 7.89 17.30 -3.84
N ASN A 90 8.84 16.77 -4.62
CA ASN A 90 9.43 17.44 -5.78
C ASN A 90 8.36 17.98 -6.78
N PHE A 91 7.14 17.44 -6.74
CA PHE A 91 6.00 17.87 -7.54
C PHE A 91 4.82 18.46 -6.74
N TYR A 92 4.80 18.40 -5.39
CA TYR A 92 3.61 18.74 -4.58
C TYR A 92 3.93 19.52 -3.30
N ARG A 93 3.05 20.47 -2.96
CA ARG A 93 3.27 21.42 -1.85
C ARG A 93 3.22 20.78 -0.46
N TYR A 94 2.50 19.67 -0.26
CA TYR A 94 2.28 19.04 1.06
C TYR A 94 2.15 17.50 1.03
N TYR A 95 3.19 16.77 0.62
CA TYR A 95 3.24 15.30 0.67
C TYR A 95 4.10 14.78 1.82
N TRP A 96 3.55 13.87 2.62
CA TRP A 96 4.21 13.29 3.79
C TRP A 96 4.61 11.82 3.62
N GLY A 97 4.42 11.20 2.45
CA GLY A 97 4.70 9.77 2.28
C GLY A 97 3.47 8.94 1.95
N ALA A 98 3.73 7.68 1.59
CA ALA A 98 2.69 6.67 1.55
C ALA A 98 2.24 6.39 2.99
N GLY A 99 1.00 6.78 3.29
CA GLY A 99 0.48 6.83 4.64
C GLY A 99 -0.36 5.61 4.99
N THR A 100 -0.14 5.03 6.17
CA THR A 100 -1.04 4.04 6.77
C THR A 100 -1.52 4.50 8.13
N ASN A 101 -2.82 4.68 8.32
CA ASN A 101 -3.38 5.04 9.62
C ASN A 101 -3.93 3.81 10.36
N PHE A 102 -3.61 3.72 11.63
CA PHE A 102 -4.02 2.62 12.49
C PHE A 102 -5.09 3.13 13.44
N HIS A 103 -6.28 2.50 13.41
CA HIS A 103 -7.44 2.97 14.16
C HIS A 103 -7.34 2.62 15.65
N TYR A 104 -6.74 1.47 15.94
CA TYR A 104 -6.61 0.93 17.30
C TYR A 104 -5.25 0.25 17.45
N GLU A 105 -4.70 0.36 18.66
CA GLU A 105 -3.54 -0.38 19.16
C GLU A 105 -3.96 -0.98 20.52
N PRO A 106 -3.52 -2.18 20.91
CA PRO A 106 -2.63 -3.10 20.20
C PRO A 106 -3.29 -3.77 18.99
N PHE A 107 -2.49 -4.33 18.08
CA PHE A 107 -3.01 -5.05 16.91
C PHE A 107 -3.30 -6.51 17.24
N ALA A 108 -4.36 -7.06 16.64
CA ALA A 108 -4.69 -8.48 16.75
C ALA A 108 -3.58 -9.37 16.17
N SER A 109 -3.03 -9.01 15.01
CA SER A 109 -1.84 -9.65 14.45
C SER A 109 -1.18 -8.81 13.35
N TYR A 110 0.03 -9.20 12.95
CA TYR A 110 0.69 -8.79 11.72
C TYR A 110 1.11 -10.01 10.89
N THR A 111 1.28 -9.79 9.60
CA THR A 111 1.86 -10.71 8.63
C THR A 111 2.90 -9.94 7.80
N PHE A 112 4.15 -10.38 7.85
CA PHE A 112 5.24 -9.89 7.00
C PHE A 112 5.46 -10.90 5.87
N LEU A 113 5.52 -10.40 4.63
CA LEU A 113 5.85 -11.17 3.45
C LEU A 113 6.97 -10.43 2.71
N ALA A 114 8.08 -11.10 2.42
CA ALA A 114 9.23 -10.45 1.82
C ALA A 114 10.04 -11.37 0.92
N THR A 115 10.70 -10.74 -0.05
CA THR A 115 11.77 -11.32 -0.87
C THR A 115 12.92 -10.34 -0.89
N SER A 116 14.00 -10.63 -1.62
CA SER A 116 15.03 -9.63 -1.92
C SER A 116 14.49 -8.40 -2.67
N GLN A 117 13.31 -8.50 -3.32
CA GLN A 117 12.72 -7.45 -4.14
C GLN A 117 11.75 -6.53 -3.37
N TYR A 118 11.07 -7.04 -2.35
CA TYR A 118 9.99 -6.31 -1.67
C TYR A 118 9.78 -6.74 -0.21
N ILE A 119 9.09 -5.88 0.54
CA ILE A 119 8.48 -6.19 1.83
C ILE A 119 7.03 -5.70 1.80
N HIS A 120 6.08 -6.60 2.04
CA HIS A 120 4.67 -6.31 2.23
C HIS A 120 4.28 -6.64 3.67
N VAL A 121 3.44 -5.79 4.23
CA VAL A 121 2.96 -5.93 5.60
C VAL A 121 1.45 -5.82 5.62
N VAL A 122 0.82 -6.81 6.23
CA VAL A 122 -0.60 -6.79 6.59
C VAL A 122 -0.72 -6.73 8.10
N VAL A 123 -1.47 -5.78 8.61
CA VAL A 123 -1.78 -5.62 10.02
C VAL A 123 -3.27 -5.85 10.21
N ARG A 124 -3.62 -6.87 10.98
CA ARG A 124 -4.98 -7.10 11.43
C ARG A 124 -5.20 -6.27 12.68
N VAL A 125 -5.96 -5.19 12.55
CA VAL A 125 -6.27 -4.28 13.66
C VAL A 125 -7.24 -4.95 14.62
N ASP A 126 -8.33 -5.52 14.09
CA ASP A 126 -9.33 -6.28 14.83
C ASP A 126 -9.87 -7.46 14.01
N SER A 127 -10.95 -8.10 14.45
CA SER A 127 -11.50 -9.26 13.74
C SER A 127 -11.96 -8.96 12.31
N ARG A 128 -12.26 -7.69 11.99
CA ARG A 128 -12.83 -7.23 10.72
C ARG A 128 -11.88 -6.31 9.94
N ARG A 129 -11.02 -5.54 10.61
CA ARG A 129 -10.20 -4.47 10.00
C ARG A 129 -8.75 -4.87 9.74
N PHE A 130 -8.27 -4.47 8.57
CA PHE A 130 -6.93 -4.72 8.05
C PHE A 130 -6.30 -3.41 7.57
N ARG A 131 -4.99 -3.29 7.75
CA ARG A 131 -4.16 -2.22 7.19
C ARG A 131 -2.99 -2.83 6.48
N HIS A 132 -2.66 -2.28 5.33
CA HIS A 132 -1.61 -2.77 4.47
C HIS A 132 -0.63 -1.65 4.16
N PHE A 133 0.65 -2.00 4.12
CA PHE A 133 1.68 -1.15 3.57
C PHE A 133 2.80 -1.99 3.01
N GLY A 134 3.62 -1.39 2.17
CA GLY A 134 4.76 -2.11 1.64
C GLY A 134 5.65 -1.25 0.76
N ILE A 135 6.81 -1.82 0.48
CA ILE A 135 7.91 -1.23 -0.25
C ILE A 135 8.51 -2.27 -1.18
N GLY A 136 9.21 -1.84 -2.23
CA GLY A 136 9.93 -2.73 -3.13
C GLY A 136 10.05 -2.16 -4.54
N THR A 137 10.32 -3.04 -5.50
CA THR A 137 10.34 -2.71 -6.93
C THR A 137 9.27 -3.47 -7.70
N VAL A 138 8.65 -2.83 -8.69
CA VAL A 138 7.69 -3.49 -9.58
C VAL A 138 8.38 -4.48 -10.53
N LYS A 139 7.70 -5.55 -10.92
CA LYS A 139 8.04 -6.34 -12.11
C LYS A 139 7.66 -5.48 -13.33
N LYS A 140 8.67 -4.93 -14.01
CA LYS A 140 8.51 -3.89 -15.03
C LYS A 140 7.92 -4.44 -16.33
N ASP A 141 6.97 -3.70 -16.90
CA ASP A 141 6.55 -3.86 -18.28
C ASP A 141 7.41 -2.91 -19.15
N GLY A 142 8.40 -3.47 -19.84
CA GLY A 142 9.33 -2.72 -20.69
C GLY A 142 10.62 -2.27 -20.00
N ILE A 143 11.42 -1.47 -20.71
CA ILE A 143 12.76 -1.04 -20.28
C ILE A 143 12.69 0.41 -19.79
N TYR A 144 12.79 0.60 -18.47
CA TYR A 144 12.89 1.92 -17.84
C TYR A 144 13.62 1.84 -16.49
N ASN A 145 14.20 2.97 -16.07
CA ASN A 145 14.91 3.07 -14.79
C ASN A 145 13.96 3.46 -13.64
N GLY A 146 14.30 3.04 -12.42
CA GLY A 146 13.41 3.16 -11.25
C GLY A 146 12.50 1.93 -11.09
N GLY A 147 11.23 2.14 -10.79
CA GLY A 147 10.26 1.11 -10.43
C GLY A 147 10.08 0.90 -8.92
N HIS A 148 10.78 1.69 -8.10
CA HIS A 148 10.65 1.67 -6.65
C HIS A 148 9.28 2.20 -6.24
N TYR A 149 8.58 1.50 -5.36
CA TYR A 149 7.28 1.92 -4.85
C TYR A 149 7.25 1.96 -3.32
N ALA A 150 6.29 2.73 -2.82
CA ALA A 150 5.81 2.65 -1.45
C ALA A 150 4.29 2.83 -1.45
N TYR A 151 3.58 2.03 -0.65
CA TYR A 151 2.14 2.11 -0.51
C TYR A 151 1.67 1.99 0.93
N GLY A 152 0.47 2.50 1.19
CA GLY A 152 -0.18 2.45 2.50
C GLY A 152 -1.70 2.45 2.41
N THR A 153 -2.35 2.20 3.55
CA THR A 153 -3.82 2.21 3.71
C THR A 153 -4.23 3.39 4.56
N HIS A 154 -4.94 4.37 4.00
CA HIS A 154 -5.35 5.56 4.72
C HIS A 154 -6.87 5.72 4.70
N SER A 155 -7.60 5.31 5.73
CA SER A 155 -9.03 5.69 5.79
C SER A 155 -9.19 7.07 6.41
N LYS A 156 -10.13 7.88 5.93
CA LYS A 156 -10.50 9.12 6.65
C LYS A 156 -11.54 8.76 7.70
N ASN A 157 -11.33 9.20 8.94
CA ASN A 157 -12.35 9.18 9.98
C ASN A 157 -13.37 10.29 9.68
N THR A 158 -14.23 10.05 8.71
CA THR A 158 -15.26 10.99 8.26
C THR A 158 -16.55 10.24 8.01
N SER A 159 -17.67 10.83 8.45
CA SER A 159 -19.04 10.38 8.15
C SER A 159 -19.43 10.38 6.67
N LYS A 160 -18.45 10.54 5.77
CA LYS A 160 -18.58 10.48 4.32
C LYS A 160 -17.82 9.24 3.83
N THR A 161 -18.57 8.20 3.52
CA THR A 161 -18.07 6.89 3.05
C THR A 161 -17.28 6.97 1.74
N GLY A 162 -17.49 7.99 0.91
CA GLY A 162 -16.75 8.24 -0.33
C GLY A 162 -15.50 9.12 -0.17
N GLU A 163 -14.73 8.99 0.92
CA GLU A 163 -13.46 9.73 1.08
C GLU A 163 -12.29 8.88 1.67
N ALA A 164 -12.46 7.57 1.84
CA ALA A 164 -11.42 6.67 2.35
C ALA A 164 -10.37 6.30 1.28
N SER A 165 -9.08 6.27 1.62
CA SER A 165 -7.97 5.88 0.74
C SER A 165 -7.45 4.46 1.06
N TYR A 166 -7.41 3.60 0.07
CA TYR A 166 -7.05 2.18 0.20
C TYR A 166 -5.64 1.91 -0.38
N PRO A 167 -5.04 0.74 -0.15
CA PRO A 167 -3.75 0.38 -0.74
C PRO A 167 -3.76 0.56 -2.24
N PHE A 168 -2.79 1.32 -2.74
CA PHE A 168 -2.67 1.69 -4.15
C PHE A 168 -3.86 2.46 -4.76
N THR A 169 -4.87 2.83 -3.97
CA THR A 169 -5.97 3.70 -4.39
C THR A 169 -6.19 4.80 -3.35
N SER A 170 -5.53 5.92 -3.54
CA SER A 170 -5.76 7.11 -2.72
C SER A 170 -6.83 7.98 -3.36
N TYR A 171 -7.72 8.56 -2.54
CA TYR A 171 -8.32 9.85 -2.90
C TYR A 171 -7.16 10.84 -3.04
N MET A 172 -6.75 11.09 -4.28
CA MET A 172 -5.81 12.13 -4.63
C MET A 172 -6.49 13.49 -4.45
N TYR A 173 -6.56 13.97 -3.22
CA TYR A 173 -6.77 15.40 -2.95
C TYR A 173 -5.47 16.18 -3.13
N LEU A 174 -4.52 15.76 -4.01
CA LEU A 174 -3.16 16.31 -4.08
C LEU A 174 -3.04 17.81 -4.47
N PHE A 175 -4.18 18.49 -4.70
CA PHE A 175 -4.25 19.90 -5.13
C PHE A 175 -5.04 20.81 -4.18
N PHE A 176 -5.48 20.28 -3.03
CA PHE A 176 -6.09 21.08 -1.98
C PHE A 176 -5.07 21.34 -0.87
N ASP A 177 -5.14 22.49 -0.20
CA ASP A 177 -4.13 23.06 0.71
C ASP A 177 -3.98 22.30 2.06
N CYS A 178 -3.94 20.97 2.03
CA CYS A 178 -3.95 20.07 3.19
C CYS A 178 -2.82 19.03 3.14
N ARG A 179 -2.53 18.40 4.29
CA ARG A 179 -1.55 17.31 4.39
C ARG A 179 -2.03 16.10 3.58
N GLN A 180 -1.20 15.59 2.68
CA GLN A 180 -1.62 14.52 1.79
C GLN A 180 -0.78 13.26 1.92
N PHE A 181 -1.49 12.13 1.81
CA PHE A 181 -0.98 10.77 1.83
C PHE A 181 -1.29 10.17 0.46
N ALA A 182 -0.28 9.66 -0.23
CA ALA A 182 -0.48 9.03 -1.52
C ALA A 182 0.53 7.91 -1.69
N ASN A 183 0.11 6.84 -2.37
CA ASN A 183 1.05 5.83 -2.82
C ASN A 183 1.99 6.47 -3.85
N VAL A 184 3.25 6.04 -3.87
CA VAL A 184 4.29 6.64 -4.71
C VAL A 184 5.03 5.57 -5.48
N ILE A 185 5.36 5.88 -6.73
CA ILE A 185 6.28 5.10 -7.56
C ILE A 185 7.30 6.03 -8.23
N ARG A 186 8.57 5.66 -8.15
CA ARG A 186 9.67 6.35 -8.84
C ARG A 186 9.85 5.78 -10.23
N VAL A 187 9.87 6.64 -11.23
CA VAL A 187 10.32 6.31 -12.59
C VAL A 187 11.30 7.40 -12.99
N GLU A 188 12.56 7.04 -13.19
CA GLU A 188 13.61 8.04 -13.43
C GLU A 188 13.39 8.79 -14.75
N GLY A 189 13.75 10.07 -14.77
CA GLY A 189 13.45 10.99 -15.86
C GLY A 189 12.10 11.72 -15.73
N LYS A 190 11.26 11.33 -14.77
CA LYS A 190 10.03 12.05 -14.34
C LYS A 190 9.87 12.08 -12.81
N ASP A 191 10.95 11.75 -12.10
CA ASP A 191 11.22 11.68 -10.67
C ASP A 191 10.22 10.90 -9.80
N TYR A 192 8.94 11.27 -9.71
CA TYR A 192 7.95 10.55 -8.88
C TYR A 192 6.52 10.67 -9.42
N PHE A 193 5.79 9.56 -9.40
CA PHE A 193 4.36 9.50 -9.66
C PHE A 193 3.59 9.15 -8.38
N PHE A 194 2.46 9.82 -8.18
CA PHE A 194 1.62 9.69 -6.99
C PHE A 194 0.19 9.30 -7.39
N GLY A 195 -0.57 8.73 -6.46
CA GLY A 195 -1.81 7.97 -6.74
C GLY A 195 -3.01 8.79 -7.27
N ALA A 196 -3.44 8.69 -8.53
CA ALA A 196 -4.51 9.49 -9.17
C ALA A 196 -5.96 9.03 -8.90
N SER A 197 -6.91 9.98 -8.77
CA SER A 197 -8.34 9.66 -8.51
C SER A 197 -9.42 10.54 -9.16
N GLN A 198 -9.15 11.73 -9.70
CA GLN A 198 -10.23 12.64 -10.12
C GLN A 198 -10.44 12.77 -11.65
N PRO A 199 -11.69 12.70 -12.14
CA PRO A 199 -12.06 13.14 -13.48
C PRO A 199 -11.89 14.67 -13.55
N ASN A 200 -11.34 15.18 -14.66
CA ASN A 200 -10.96 16.59 -14.90
C ASN A 200 -9.59 17.03 -14.39
N TYR A 201 -8.82 16.16 -13.71
CA TYR A 201 -7.44 16.51 -13.40
C TYR A 201 -6.51 16.29 -14.60
N GLU A 202 -5.98 17.37 -15.17
CA GLU A 202 -4.98 17.39 -16.23
C GLU A 202 -3.57 17.15 -15.66
N GLY A 203 -3.32 15.92 -15.20
CA GLY A 203 -2.09 15.59 -14.50
C GLY A 203 -1.54 14.19 -14.78
N MET A 204 -0.28 14.00 -14.39
CA MET A 204 0.35 12.68 -14.36
C MET A 204 0.20 12.06 -12.98
N GLY A 205 -0.15 10.78 -12.90
CA GLY A 205 -0.22 10.05 -11.64
C GLY A 205 -0.19 8.54 -11.85
N ALA A 206 0.06 7.80 -10.79
CA ALA A 206 0.03 6.34 -10.80
C ALA A 206 -1.31 5.83 -10.25
N MET A 207 -1.72 4.63 -10.62
CA MET A 207 -2.93 3.97 -10.14
C MET A 207 -2.64 2.48 -10.01
N GLY A 208 -3.05 1.87 -8.90
CA GLY A 208 -3.17 0.42 -8.80
C GLY A 208 -4.61 -0.01 -8.54
N LEU A 209 -4.84 -1.31 -8.40
CA LEU A 209 -6.14 -1.87 -8.04
C LEU A 209 -6.42 -1.67 -6.53
N GLY A 210 -7.65 -1.29 -6.20
CA GLY A 210 -8.15 -1.09 -4.84
C GLY A 210 -9.55 -0.47 -4.81
N ASP A 211 -10.17 -0.33 -3.65
CA ASP A 211 -11.61 -0.07 -3.51
C ASP A 211 -12.06 1.29 -4.09
N ALA A 212 -11.26 2.36 -3.97
CA ALA A 212 -11.58 3.66 -4.60
C ALA A 212 -11.51 3.63 -6.14
N THR A 213 -10.94 2.57 -6.75
CA THR A 213 -11.05 2.34 -8.20
C THR A 213 -12.21 1.42 -8.59
N ILE A 214 -12.89 0.82 -7.60
CA ILE A 214 -14.06 -0.04 -7.74
C ILE A 214 -15.36 0.72 -7.46
N GLU A 215 -15.31 1.90 -6.83
CA GLU A 215 -16.47 2.77 -6.67
C GLU A 215 -17.16 3.02 -8.03
N ARG A 216 -18.27 2.31 -8.22
CA ARG A 216 -18.96 2.06 -9.49
C ARG A 216 -19.63 3.29 -10.12
N TYR A 217 -19.51 4.46 -9.48
CA TYR A 217 -20.44 5.55 -9.73
C TYR A 217 -19.86 6.78 -10.42
N TYR A 218 -18.56 7.14 -10.30
CA TYR A 218 -18.08 8.41 -10.89
C TYR A 218 -16.59 8.51 -11.29
N TYR A 219 -15.73 7.52 -10.98
CA TYR A 219 -14.28 7.65 -11.13
C TYR A 219 -13.76 6.78 -12.27
N LYS A 220 -12.64 7.17 -12.90
CA LYS A 220 -12.07 6.37 -13.99
C LYS A 220 -11.65 5.01 -13.44
N PRO A 221 -12.30 3.91 -13.85
CA PRO A 221 -12.01 2.61 -13.29
C PRO A 221 -10.57 2.23 -13.66
N HIS A 222 -9.91 1.50 -12.75
CA HIS A 222 -8.65 0.88 -13.09
C HIS A 222 -8.89 -0.04 -14.32
N PRO A 223 -8.01 -0.05 -15.35
CA PRO A 223 -8.25 -0.81 -16.58
C PRO A 223 -8.55 -2.31 -16.35
N ASP A 224 -7.98 -2.88 -15.28
CA ASP A 224 -8.16 -4.29 -14.92
C ASP A 224 -9.41 -4.57 -14.04
N MET A 225 -10.29 -3.59 -13.80
CA MET A 225 -11.44 -3.74 -12.89
C MET A 225 -12.42 -4.84 -13.33
N LEU A 226 -12.69 -4.97 -14.63
CA LEU A 226 -13.57 -6.03 -15.14
C LEU A 226 -13.02 -7.44 -14.84
N LEU A 227 -11.69 -7.60 -14.77
CA LEU A 227 -11.08 -8.86 -14.37
C LEU A 227 -11.31 -9.15 -12.89
N VAL A 228 -11.30 -8.12 -12.04
CA VAL A 228 -11.60 -8.26 -10.61
C VAL A 228 -13.08 -8.62 -10.41
N GLU A 229 -13.99 -7.99 -11.15
CA GLU A 229 -15.42 -8.34 -11.07
C GLU A 229 -15.69 -9.79 -11.48
N ALA A 230 -14.98 -10.28 -12.51
CA ALA A 230 -15.05 -11.65 -12.99
C ALA A 230 -14.16 -12.65 -12.21
N SER A 231 -13.48 -12.21 -11.16
CA SER A 231 -12.44 -13.02 -10.49
C SER A 231 -12.97 -14.19 -9.66
N LEU A 232 -14.25 -14.18 -9.26
CA LEU A 232 -14.87 -15.25 -8.48
C LEU A 232 -15.98 -15.93 -9.27
N SER A 233 -15.81 -17.21 -9.57
CA SER A 233 -16.84 -18.05 -10.17
C SER A 233 -17.66 -18.75 -9.08
N GLN A 234 -18.95 -18.44 -9.01
CA GLN A 234 -19.89 -19.09 -8.10
C GLN A 234 -20.22 -20.54 -8.51
N PHE A 235 -19.95 -20.93 -9.76
CA PHE A 235 -20.27 -22.28 -10.26
C PHE A 235 -19.32 -23.36 -9.74
N ASN A 236 -18.07 -23.00 -9.45
CA ASN A 236 -17.03 -23.95 -9.05
C ASN A 236 -16.13 -23.42 -7.93
N ASN A 237 -16.51 -22.31 -7.27
CA ASN A 237 -15.71 -21.61 -6.26
C ASN A 237 -14.27 -21.30 -6.72
N LEU A 238 -14.04 -21.19 -8.03
CA LEU A 238 -12.74 -20.84 -8.58
C LEU A 238 -12.48 -19.36 -8.36
N ILE A 239 -11.31 -19.06 -7.80
CA ILE A 239 -10.78 -17.71 -7.68
C ILE A 239 -9.71 -17.53 -8.76
N THR A 240 -9.83 -16.47 -9.55
CA THR A 240 -8.85 -16.01 -10.52
C THR A 240 -8.21 -14.74 -10.01
N LEU A 241 -6.97 -14.85 -9.54
CA LEU A 241 -6.22 -13.72 -9.00
C LEU A 241 -5.84 -12.76 -10.11
N VAL A 242 -6.16 -11.48 -9.93
CA VAL A 242 -5.74 -10.38 -10.81
C VAL A 242 -4.48 -9.75 -10.23
N PRO A 243 -3.35 -9.71 -10.96
CA PRO A 243 -2.14 -9.06 -10.46
C PRO A 243 -2.38 -7.59 -10.11
N GLN A 244 -1.72 -7.10 -9.06
CA GLN A 244 -1.71 -5.68 -8.72
C GLN A 244 -0.91 -4.88 -9.75
N SER A 245 -1.51 -4.63 -10.91
CA SER A 245 -0.94 -3.81 -11.97
C SER A 245 -0.83 -2.35 -11.52
N ILE A 246 0.22 -1.68 -11.96
CA ILE A 246 0.39 -0.24 -11.81
C ILE A 246 0.31 0.42 -13.19
N TYR A 247 -0.61 1.37 -13.32
CA TYR A 247 -0.77 2.20 -14.49
C TYR A 247 -0.38 3.64 -14.18
N ILE A 248 0.34 4.28 -15.09
CA ILE A 248 0.49 5.72 -15.12
C ILE A 248 -0.59 6.30 -16.02
N TYR A 249 -1.31 7.29 -15.50
CA TYR A 249 -2.16 8.17 -16.28
C TYR A 249 -1.35 9.37 -16.74
N LEU A 250 -1.27 9.61 -18.05
CA LEU A 250 -0.51 10.73 -18.62
C LEU A 250 -1.40 11.96 -18.88
N LYS A 251 -0.78 13.13 -19.05
CA LYS A 251 -1.47 14.35 -19.51
C LYS A 251 -2.22 14.16 -20.84
N SER A 252 -1.75 13.25 -21.70
CA SER A 252 -2.41 12.85 -22.96
C SER A 252 -3.71 12.07 -22.76
N LYS A 253 -4.12 11.84 -21.51
CA LYS A 253 -5.28 11.05 -21.11
C LYS A 253 -5.19 9.55 -21.43
N GLN A 254 -3.98 9.06 -21.67
CA GLN A 254 -3.70 7.65 -21.93
C GLN A 254 -3.22 6.93 -20.67
N TYR A 255 -3.60 5.66 -20.55
CA TYR A 255 -3.07 4.73 -19.57
C TYR A 255 -1.83 4.04 -20.11
N GLN A 256 -0.78 4.00 -19.29
CA GLN A 256 0.42 3.22 -19.55
C GLN A 256 0.65 2.28 -18.39
N ARG A 257 0.49 0.97 -18.62
CA ARG A 257 0.90 -0.03 -17.65
C ARG A 257 2.43 0.00 -17.55
N ILE A 258 2.95 0.14 -16.35
CA ILE A 258 4.39 0.14 -16.11
C ILE A 258 4.89 -1.15 -15.46
N GLY A 259 3.98 -1.97 -14.94
CA GLY A 259 4.34 -3.26 -14.37
C GLY A 259 3.33 -3.73 -13.35
N VAL A 260 3.73 -4.74 -12.57
CA VAL A 260 2.94 -5.30 -11.47
C VAL A 260 3.72 -5.27 -10.17
N VAL A 261 3.02 -5.09 -9.05
CA VAL A 261 3.60 -5.33 -7.73
C VAL A 261 3.85 -6.83 -7.60
N PRO A 262 5.08 -7.28 -7.28
CA PRO A 262 5.39 -8.69 -7.14
C PRO A 262 4.46 -9.35 -6.11
N ASP A 263 3.89 -10.50 -6.43
CA ASP A 263 3.29 -11.40 -5.41
C ASP A 263 2.12 -10.81 -4.61
N PHE A 264 1.52 -9.74 -5.13
CA PHE A 264 0.32 -9.10 -4.60
C PHE A 264 -0.77 -9.11 -5.68
N TYR A 265 -1.90 -9.72 -5.36
CA TYR A 265 -3.05 -9.88 -6.23
C TYR A 265 -4.34 -9.40 -5.57
N VAL A 266 -5.33 -9.18 -6.42
CA VAL A 266 -6.66 -8.71 -6.06
C VAL A 266 -7.70 -9.65 -6.66
N ALA A 267 -8.74 -9.97 -5.90
CA ALA A 267 -9.90 -10.69 -6.36
C ALA A 267 -11.09 -10.43 -5.43
N ARG A 268 -12.27 -10.90 -5.82
CA ARG A 268 -13.43 -10.95 -4.94
C ARG A 268 -13.21 -11.94 -3.80
N ILE A 269 -13.65 -11.57 -2.59
CA ILE A 269 -13.40 -12.27 -1.33
C ILE A 269 -14.64 -12.96 -0.75
N ASP A 270 -15.79 -12.94 -1.42
CA ASP A 270 -17.09 -13.39 -0.87
C ASP A 270 -17.08 -14.83 -0.34
N SER A 271 -16.28 -15.71 -0.94
CA SER A 271 -16.14 -17.12 -0.56
C SER A 271 -14.93 -17.40 0.34
N VAL A 272 -14.23 -16.35 0.79
CA VAL A 272 -12.95 -16.43 1.48
C VAL A 272 -13.05 -15.84 2.88
N VAL A 273 -12.53 -16.58 3.87
CA VAL A 273 -12.40 -16.09 5.24
C VAL A 273 -11.17 -15.19 5.32
N PRO A 274 -11.31 -13.87 5.62
CA PRO A 274 -10.16 -12.98 5.71
C PRO A 274 -9.21 -13.33 6.86
N GLY A 275 -7.93 -13.06 6.66
CA GLY A 275 -6.86 -13.34 7.62
C GLY A 275 -6.44 -14.81 7.63
N THR A 276 -6.67 -15.56 6.54
CA THR A 276 -6.32 -16.99 6.43
C THR A 276 -5.40 -17.25 5.25
N ILE A 277 -4.61 -18.33 5.32
CA ILE A 277 -3.86 -18.83 4.17
C ILE A 277 -4.76 -19.77 3.36
N ARG A 278 -4.78 -19.61 2.04
CA ARG A 278 -5.44 -20.54 1.12
C ARG A 278 -4.50 -20.99 0.02
N GLU A 279 -4.71 -22.22 -0.44
CA GLU A 279 -4.06 -22.72 -1.64
C GLU A 279 -4.91 -22.36 -2.86
N ILE A 280 -4.30 -21.70 -3.83
CA ILE A 280 -4.93 -21.32 -5.10
C ILE A 280 -3.98 -21.79 -6.21
N ARG A 281 -4.43 -22.74 -7.03
CA ARG A 281 -3.66 -23.33 -8.14
C ARG A 281 -2.27 -23.85 -7.71
N GLY A 282 -2.17 -24.47 -6.54
CA GLY A 282 -0.93 -25.07 -6.02
C GLY A 282 0.02 -24.11 -5.31
N GLU A 283 -0.37 -22.84 -5.14
CA GLU A 283 0.42 -21.83 -4.43
C GLU A 283 -0.34 -21.30 -3.21
N LYS A 284 0.40 -20.95 -2.14
CA LYS A 284 -0.19 -20.45 -0.89
C LYS A 284 -0.31 -18.93 -0.92
N TYR A 285 -1.47 -18.43 -0.50
CA TYR A 285 -1.78 -17.00 -0.44
C TYR A 285 -2.36 -16.62 0.92
N TYR A 286 -1.81 -15.59 1.56
CA TYR A 286 -2.46 -14.91 2.67
C TYR A 286 -3.59 -14.02 2.12
N CYS A 287 -4.82 -14.38 2.47
CA CYS A 287 -6.03 -13.76 1.96
C CYS A 287 -6.63 -12.85 3.03
N CYS A 288 -6.92 -11.60 2.70
CA CYS A 288 -7.43 -10.60 3.65
C CYS A 288 -8.28 -9.55 2.95
N ALA A 289 -9.13 -8.86 3.70
CA ALA A 289 -9.90 -7.75 3.14
C ALA A 289 -8.99 -6.55 2.85
N ALA A 290 -9.34 -5.76 1.84
CA ALA A 290 -8.56 -4.57 1.49
C ALA A 290 -8.52 -3.53 2.62
N THR A 291 -9.61 -3.37 3.39
CA THR A 291 -9.63 -2.53 4.60
C THR A 291 -10.49 -3.14 5.71
N MET A 292 -11.71 -3.57 5.40
CA MET A 292 -12.59 -4.20 6.37
C MET A 292 -13.51 -5.19 5.70
N PHE A 293 -13.71 -6.33 6.35
CA PHE A 293 -14.70 -7.30 5.96
C PHE A 293 -16.00 -7.11 6.73
N GLN A 294 -17.08 -6.84 6.00
CA GLN A 294 -18.43 -6.89 6.54
C GLN A 294 -19.38 -7.48 5.48
N THR A 295 -20.00 -8.62 5.79
CA THR A 295 -21.13 -9.14 5.03
C THR A 295 -22.26 -8.12 5.10
N VAL A 296 -22.61 -7.54 3.95
CA VAL A 296 -23.63 -6.49 3.84
C VAL A 296 -24.96 -7.02 4.39
N THR A 297 -25.39 -6.48 5.52
CA THR A 297 -26.81 -6.35 5.86
C THR A 297 -27.13 -4.88 5.68
N ASP A 298 -28.23 -4.57 5.00
CA ASP A 298 -28.55 -3.27 4.38
C ASP A 298 -28.51 -2.02 5.30
N ASN A 299 -28.25 -2.18 6.60
CA ASN A 299 -28.41 -1.14 7.62
C ASN A 299 -27.13 -0.79 8.42
N VAL A 300 -25.95 -1.33 8.08
CA VAL A 300 -24.70 -0.95 8.76
C VAL A 300 -23.58 -0.70 7.75
N GLN A 301 -23.49 0.54 7.26
CA GLN A 301 -22.30 1.02 6.55
C GLN A 301 -21.28 1.50 7.59
N ASP A 302 -20.29 0.65 7.90
CA ASP A 302 -19.09 1.06 8.63
C ASP A 302 -18.11 1.66 7.59
N GLU A 303 -17.51 2.80 7.92
CA GLU A 303 -16.82 3.74 7.01
C GLU A 303 -15.57 3.12 6.33
N ASP A 304 -15.11 1.97 6.83
CA ASP A 304 -13.94 1.23 6.35
C ASP A 304 -14.26 0.03 5.43
N ASN A 305 -15.54 -0.22 5.10
CA ASN A 305 -15.94 -1.45 4.41
C ASN A 305 -15.36 -1.54 2.99
N SER A 306 -14.50 -2.53 2.73
CA SER A 306 -13.98 -2.84 1.38
C SER A 306 -14.90 -3.77 0.58
N TYR A 307 -16.15 -3.91 1.01
CA TYR A 307 -17.17 -4.77 0.39
C TYR A 307 -16.65 -6.18 0.11
N ASP A 308 -16.70 -6.59 -1.16
CA ASP A 308 -16.27 -7.88 -1.66
C ASP A 308 -14.80 -7.89 -2.15
N LEU A 309 -14.02 -6.83 -1.92
CA LEU A 309 -12.63 -6.76 -2.36
C LEU A 309 -11.65 -7.46 -1.39
N GLY A 310 -10.89 -8.41 -1.93
CA GLY A 310 -9.83 -9.13 -1.23
C GLY A 310 -8.45 -8.88 -1.80
N TYR A 311 -7.48 -8.86 -0.90
CA TYR A 311 -6.05 -8.86 -1.18
C TYR A 311 -5.45 -10.22 -0.87
N PHE A 312 -4.62 -10.67 -1.81
CA PHE A 312 -4.00 -11.99 -1.81
C PHE A 312 -2.50 -11.79 -1.97
N TYR A 313 -1.76 -12.01 -0.89
CA TYR A 313 -0.31 -11.94 -0.87
C TYR A 313 0.25 -13.35 -0.96
N ARG A 314 1.09 -13.64 -1.94
CA ARG A 314 1.72 -14.96 -2.06
C ARG A 314 2.64 -15.19 -0.87
N VAL A 315 2.51 -16.35 -0.23
CA VAL A 315 3.40 -16.81 0.83
C VAL A 315 4.54 -17.58 0.17
N ILE A 316 5.77 -17.09 0.35
CA ILE A 316 7.00 -17.72 -0.14
C ILE A 316 7.67 -18.38 1.06
N GLU A 317 7.96 -19.67 0.94
CA GLU A 317 8.61 -20.52 1.97
C GLU A 317 10.09 -20.72 1.62
#